data_AF-A0A090WC58-F1
#
_entry.id   AF-A0A090WC58-F1
#
_cell.length_a   1.000
_cell.length_b   1.000
_cell.length_c   1.000
_cell.angle_alpha   90.00
_cell.angle_beta   90.00
_cell.angle_gamma   90.00
#
_symmetry.space_group_name_H-M   'P 1'
#
loop_
_entity.id
_entity.type
_entity.pdbx_description
1 polymer ?
#
loop_
_entity_poly.entity_id
_entity_poly.type
_entity_poly.pdbx_seq_one_letter_code
_entity_poly.pdbx_strand_id
1 'polypeptide(L)'
;MALQVAYSFFEKDRIIFPECFVDDFNVIDDIKVVQGRQSTFFNVKQNAPAEHLHWGISQLVSQKVVTHIRKQFEADTNAKIVFVSENNCYLITEVFSRVRNAMTPMDINQALQSNRCAFLWEEAKEAFGYNDFQLLALSRNVSMRSLPLYEIQKLIEHRFVPLGHHFAILNLFLRKSLECSKNKTRIEKIDINRWLAENDISFK
;
A
#
# COMPACT_ATOMS: atom_id res chain seq x y z
N MET A 1 -3.54 -9.59 -3.93
CA MET A 1 -3.81 -11.04 -4.09
C MET A 1 -3.21 -11.67 -5.36
N ALA A 2 -3.26 -11.03 -6.54
CA ALA A 2 -2.70 -11.59 -7.78
C ALA A 2 -1.22 -11.99 -7.72
N LEU A 3 -0.40 -11.24 -6.98
CA LEU A 3 0.99 -11.62 -6.73
C LEU A 3 1.12 -12.96 -5.99
N GLN A 4 0.19 -13.25 -5.08
CA GLN A 4 0.19 -14.52 -4.33
C GLN A 4 -0.25 -15.69 -5.23
N VAL A 5 -1.18 -15.46 -6.15
CA VAL A 5 -1.54 -16.43 -7.21
C VAL A 5 -0.32 -16.72 -8.09
N ALA A 6 0.40 -15.68 -8.51
CA ALA A 6 1.62 -15.82 -9.29
C ALA A 6 2.73 -16.60 -8.58
N TYR A 7 2.89 -16.43 -7.26
CA TYR A 7 3.83 -17.24 -6.47
C TYR A 7 3.37 -18.68 -6.31
N SER A 8 2.07 -18.89 -6.03
CA SER A 8 1.49 -20.23 -5.86
C SER A 8 1.54 -21.07 -7.13
N PHE A 9 1.70 -20.45 -8.31
CA PHE A 9 1.99 -21.20 -9.53
C PHE A 9 3.28 -22.03 -9.42
N PHE A 10 4.31 -21.57 -8.72
CA PHE A 10 5.60 -22.27 -8.61
C PHE A 10 5.70 -23.14 -7.36
N GLU A 11 4.67 -23.18 -6.53
CA GLU A 11 4.64 -23.92 -5.27
C GLU A 11 3.56 -24.99 -5.33
N LYS A 12 3.93 -26.25 -5.08
CA LYS A 12 3.06 -27.41 -5.31
C LYS A 12 1.80 -27.41 -4.44
N ASP A 13 1.97 -27.07 -3.15
CA ASP A 13 0.95 -27.28 -2.11
C ASP A 13 0.46 -25.96 -1.49
N ARG A 14 0.74 -24.83 -2.14
CA ARG A 14 0.38 -23.51 -1.61
C ARG A 14 -1.10 -23.20 -1.85
N ILE A 15 -1.82 -22.96 -0.76
CA ILE A 15 -3.23 -22.56 -0.75
C ILE A 15 -3.32 -21.06 -0.45
N ILE A 16 -4.19 -20.36 -1.16
CA ILE A 16 -4.50 -18.94 -0.90
C ILE A 16 -5.93 -18.88 -0.35
N PHE A 17 -6.07 -18.24 0.81
CA PHE A 17 -7.35 -17.97 1.43
C PHE A 17 -7.70 -16.50 1.18
N PRO A 18 -8.63 -16.16 0.26
CA PRO A 18 -8.98 -14.76 0.01
C PRO A 18 -9.57 -14.04 1.22
N GLU A 19 -10.16 -14.76 2.19
CA GLU A 19 -10.55 -14.18 3.48
C GLU A 19 -9.38 -13.60 4.28
N CYS A 20 -8.14 -14.09 4.06
CA CYS A 20 -6.93 -13.47 4.61
C CYS A 20 -6.55 -12.16 3.88
N PHE A 21 -7.22 -11.87 2.77
CA PHE A 21 -6.96 -10.71 1.91
C PHE A 21 -8.13 -9.74 1.81
N VAL A 22 -9.39 -10.12 2.09
CA VAL A 22 -10.56 -9.22 2.03
C VAL A 22 -11.70 -9.65 2.96
N ASP A 23 -12.17 -8.69 3.78
CA ASP A 23 -13.58 -8.56 4.14
C ASP A 23 -14.25 -7.51 3.24
N ASP A 24 -15.22 -7.97 2.46
CA ASP A 24 -16.21 -7.39 1.53
C ASP A 24 -16.05 -6.04 0.81
N PHE A 25 -15.18 -5.09 1.15
CA PHE A 25 -15.01 -3.85 0.37
C PHE A 25 -13.62 -3.19 0.44
N ASN A 26 -12.60 -3.90 0.93
CA ASN A 26 -11.33 -3.24 1.26
C ASN A 26 -10.24 -3.48 0.22
N VAL A 27 -9.91 -2.42 -0.51
CA VAL A 27 -8.49 -2.11 -0.75
C VAL A 27 -7.86 -1.96 0.64
N ILE A 28 -6.85 -2.78 0.95
CA ILE A 28 -6.27 -2.81 2.30
C ILE A 28 -5.52 -1.50 2.54
N ASP A 29 -6.20 -0.57 3.21
CA ASP A 29 -5.63 0.62 3.82
C ASP A 29 -5.53 0.38 5.34
N ASP A 30 -4.42 -0.21 5.78
CA ASP A 30 -4.18 -0.48 7.18
C ASP A 30 -3.17 0.52 7.76
N ILE A 31 -3.44 0.99 8.98
CA ILE A 31 -2.41 1.63 9.79
C ILE A 31 -1.84 0.57 10.72
N LYS A 32 -0.61 0.16 10.45
CA LYS A 32 0.15 -0.72 11.33
C LYS A 32 0.99 0.13 12.27
N VAL A 33 0.78 -0.03 13.57
CA VAL A 33 1.58 0.59 14.62
C VAL A 33 2.55 -0.45 15.17
N VAL A 34 3.85 -0.14 15.18
CA VAL A 34 4.91 -1.03 15.66
C VAL A 34 5.55 -0.43 16.91
N GLN A 35 5.47 -1.18 18.01
CA GLN A 35 6.03 -0.85 19.31
C GLN A 35 6.94 -1.99 19.78
N GLY A 36 8.26 -1.80 19.72
CA GLY A 36 9.22 -2.86 20.02
C GLY A 36 9.03 -4.11 19.13
N ARG A 37 8.64 -5.24 19.74
CA ARG A 37 8.33 -6.51 19.03
C ARG A 37 6.84 -6.71 18.74
N GLN A 38 5.97 -5.84 19.24
CA GLN A 38 4.52 -5.96 19.04
C GLN A 38 4.08 -5.11 17.85
N SER A 39 3.06 -5.60 17.15
CA SER A 39 2.44 -4.91 16.02
C SER A 39 0.93 -4.91 16.23
N THR A 40 0.34 -3.73 16.22
CA THR A 40 -1.11 -3.55 16.29
C THR A 40 -1.60 -3.02 14.94
N PHE A 41 -2.63 -3.66 14.40
CA PHE A 41 -3.25 -3.26 13.14
C PHE A 41 -4.54 -2.52 13.44
N PHE A 42 -4.65 -1.30 12.93
CA PHE A 42 -5.87 -0.52 12.97
C PHE A 42 -6.45 -0.52 11.57
N ASN A 43 -7.60 -1.16 11.44
CA ASN A 43 -8.26 -1.30 10.17
C ASN A 43 -8.87 0.04 9.77
N VAL A 44 -8.25 0.74 8.83
CA VAL A 44 -8.78 1.99 8.25
C VAL A 44 -9.45 1.60 6.94
N LYS A 45 -10.48 0.74 7.02
CA LYS A 45 -11.35 0.31 5.90
C LYS A 45 -11.94 1.51 5.16
N GLN A 46 -11.20 2.15 4.27
CA GLN A 46 -11.66 3.34 3.58
C GLN A 46 -11.20 3.29 2.14
N ASN A 47 -12.12 3.58 1.23
CA ASN A 47 -11.91 3.41 -0.20
C ASN A 47 -10.70 4.26 -0.63
N ALA A 48 -9.60 3.59 -1.00
CA ALA A 48 -8.57 4.20 -1.81
C ALA A 48 -9.24 4.91 -2.99
N PRO A 49 -8.82 6.14 -3.34
CA PRO A 49 -9.50 6.93 -4.37
C PRO A 49 -9.47 6.15 -5.70
N ALA A 50 -10.63 5.64 -6.11
CA ALA A 50 -10.77 4.77 -7.28
C ALA A 50 -10.34 5.46 -8.60
N GLU A 51 -10.32 6.80 -8.61
CA GLU A 51 -10.03 7.61 -9.79
C GLU A 51 -8.60 8.19 -9.82
N HIS A 52 -7.85 8.10 -8.70
CA HIS A 52 -6.53 8.72 -8.60
C HIS A 52 -5.47 7.70 -8.16
N LEU A 53 -4.43 7.52 -8.99
CA LEU A 53 -3.29 6.62 -8.75
C LEU A 53 -2.50 6.96 -7.47
N HIS A 54 -2.81 8.08 -6.81
CA HIS A 54 -2.12 8.59 -5.63
C HIS A 54 -3.10 9.21 -4.62
N TRP A 55 -2.79 9.06 -3.33
CA TRP A 55 -3.44 9.77 -2.23
C TRP A 55 -3.03 11.25 -2.21
N GLY A 56 -4.02 12.12 -2.36
CA GLY A 56 -3.93 13.55 -2.08
C GLY A 56 -4.30 13.89 -0.63
N ILE A 57 -3.91 15.07 -0.16
CA ILE A 57 -4.15 15.45 1.24
C ILE A 57 -5.64 15.59 1.57
N SER A 58 -6.43 16.12 0.64
CA SER A 58 -7.90 16.23 0.78
C SER A 58 -8.55 14.86 0.98
N GLN A 59 -8.05 13.83 0.31
CA GLN A 59 -8.53 12.44 0.45
C GLN A 59 -8.09 11.84 1.78
N LEU A 60 -6.85 12.06 2.22
CA LEU A 60 -6.40 11.62 3.54
C LEU A 60 -7.24 12.24 4.66
N VAL A 61 -7.69 13.48 4.49
CA VAL A 61 -8.58 14.18 5.44
C VAL A 61 -10.00 13.64 5.36
N SER A 62 -10.60 13.57 4.17
CA SER A 62 -11.99 13.11 4.01
C SER A 62 -12.17 11.65 4.44
N GLN A 63 -11.15 10.83 4.21
CA GLN A 63 -11.08 9.43 4.66
C GLN A 63 -10.50 9.29 6.08
N LYS A 64 -10.41 10.37 6.86
CA LYS A 64 -9.95 10.37 8.28
C LYS A 64 -8.57 9.71 8.53
N VAL A 65 -7.77 9.43 7.50
CA VAL A 65 -6.44 8.83 7.60
C VAL A 65 -5.53 9.76 8.42
N VAL A 66 -5.59 11.07 8.15
CA VAL A 66 -4.88 12.10 8.94
C VAL A 66 -5.22 11.98 10.42
N THR A 67 -6.51 11.92 10.75
CA THR A 67 -6.99 11.80 12.14
C THR A 67 -6.46 10.54 12.80
N HIS A 68 -6.46 9.41 12.10
CA HIS A 68 -5.96 8.15 12.66
C HIS A 68 -4.45 8.17 12.87
N ILE A 69 -3.66 8.60 11.87
CA ILE A 69 -2.21 8.75 12.01
C ILE A 69 -1.89 9.68 13.19
N ARG A 70 -2.61 10.80 13.29
CA ARG A 70 -2.43 11.77 14.38
C ARG A 70 -2.68 11.14 15.75
N LYS A 71 -3.84 10.50 15.93
CA LYS A 71 -4.21 9.84 17.20
C LYS A 71 -3.19 8.78 17.62
N GLN A 72 -2.68 7.98 16.67
CA GLN A 72 -1.68 6.95 16.99
C GLN A 72 -0.35 7.57 17.44
N PHE A 73 0.07 8.67 16.80
CA PHE A 73 1.28 9.38 17.19
C PHE A 73 1.13 10.12 18.53
N GLU A 74 -0.02 10.73 18.78
CA GLU A 74 -0.32 11.39 20.06
C GLU A 74 -0.40 10.39 21.22
N ALA A 75 -0.89 9.17 20.96
CA ALA A 75 -0.94 8.11 21.96
C ALA A 75 0.45 7.56 22.32
N ASP A 76 1.36 7.47 21.34
CA ASP A 76 2.76 7.11 21.55
C ASP A 76 3.65 7.77 20.49
N THR A 77 4.37 8.81 20.90
CA THR A 77 5.22 9.60 20.01
C THR A 77 6.45 8.84 19.53
N ASN A 78 6.76 7.66 20.07
CA ASN A 78 7.85 6.80 19.63
C ASN A 78 7.38 5.64 18.73
N ALA A 79 6.07 5.47 18.57
CA ALA A 79 5.54 4.37 17.78
C ALA A 79 5.82 4.58 16.29
N LYS A 80 6.25 3.51 15.60
CA LYS A 80 6.38 3.54 14.14
C LYS A 80 5.02 3.29 13.51
N ILE A 81 4.58 4.25 12.71
CA ILE A 81 3.29 4.22 12.00
C ILE A 81 3.58 3.86 10.55
N VAL A 82 3.00 2.77 10.08
CA VAL A 82 3.11 2.34 8.68
C VAL A 82 1.74 2.44 8.05
N PHE A 83 1.61 3.36 7.09
CA PHE A 83 0.44 3.43 6.22
C PHE A 83 0.61 2.42 5.09
N VAL A 84 -0.19 1.36 5.11
CA VAL A 84 -0.19 0.32 4.08
C VAL A 84 -1.33 0.66 3.12
N SER A 85 -1.05 0.78 1.82
CA SER A 85 -2.05 1.17 0.81
C SER A 85 -1.63 0.69 -0.58
N GLU A 86 -2.59 0.35 -1.44
CA GLU A 86 -2.32 0.02 -2.85
C GLU A 86 -1.92 1.24 -3.69
N ASN A 87 -2.47 2.42 -3.36
CA ASN A 87 -2.13 3.68 -4.02
C ASN A 87 -1.00 4.38 -3.29
N ASN A 88 -0.09 5.02 -4.00
CA ASN A 88 1.03 5.72 -3.37
C ASN A 88 0.57 7.05 -2.73
N CYS A 89 1.29 7.55 -1.71
CA CYS A 89 1.02 8.85 -1.09
C CYS A 89 2.28 9.71 -1.14
N TYR A 90 2.32 10.68 -2.06
CA TYR A 90 3.50 11.52 -2.28
C TYR A 90 3.91 12.30 -1.02
N LEU A 91 2.94 12.71 -0.18
CA LEU A 91 3.22 13.34 1.12
C LEU A 91 4.10 12.43 2.00
N ILE A 92 3.78 11.14 2.10
CA ILE A 92 4.50 10.23 2.99
C ILE A 92 5.77 9.69 2.32
N THR A 93 5.71 9.29 1.05
CA THR A 93 6.86 8.66 0.37
C THR A 93 7.95 9.65 0.00
N GLU A 94 7.60 10.90 -0.27
CA GLU A 94 8.55 11.91 -0.73
C GLU A 94 8.76 13.01 0.30
N VAL A 95 7.70 13.75 0.65
CA VAL A 95 7.83 14.95 1.50
C VAL A 95 8.35 14.57 2.89
N PHE A 96 7.69 13.64 3.59
CA PHE A 96 8.12 13.16 4.90
C PHE A 96 9.47 12.46 4.85
N SER A 97 9.75 11.71 3.78
CA SER A 97 11.03 11.02 3.60
C SER A 97 12.21 12.00 3.51
N ARG A 98 12.07 13.09 2.74
CA ARG A 98 13.10 14.13 2.62
C ARG A 98 13.40 14.83 3.94
N VAL A 99 12.37 15.21 4.69
CA VAL A 99 12.55 15.96 5.94
C VAL A 99 12.90 15.09 7.13
N ARG A 100 12.80 13.75 7.02
CA ARG A 100 13.07 12.83 8.13
C ARG A 100 14.42 13.08 8.81
N ASN A 101 15.43 13.44 8.01
CA ASN A 101 16.80 13.68 8.48
C ASN A 101 17.07 15.15 8.82
N ALA A 102 16.13 16.07 8.62
CA ALA A 102 16.26 17.45 9.07
C ALA A 102 16.44 17.45 10.59
N MET A 103 17.44 18.14 11.13
CA MET A 103 17.75 18.11 12.57
C MET A 103 16.78 19.00 13.34
N THR A 104 16.46 20.16 12.76
CA THR A 104 15.59 21.18 13.33
C THR A 104 14.55 21.65 12.30
N PRO A 105 13.48 22.33 12.72
CA PRO A 105 12.53 22.94 11.80
C PRO A 105 13.14 23.92 10.78
N MET A 106 14.25 24.58 11.12
CA MET A 106 14.92 25.51 10.20
C MET A 106 15.50 24.78 8.98
N ASP A 107 15.83 23.50 9.12
CA ASP A 107 16.43 22.69 8.06
C ASP A 107 15.38 22.13 7.08
N ILE A 108 14.08 22.25 7.39
CA ILE A 108 12.98 21.65 6.61
C ILE A 108 12.99 22.19 5.18
N ASN A 109 13.02 23.51 5.00
CA ASN A 109 12.99 24.11 3.67
C ASN A 109 14.18 23.68 2.81
N GLN A 110 15.36 23.57 3.44
CA GLN A 110 16.56 23.07 2.77
C GLN A 110 16.43 21.57 2.41
N ALA A 111 15.83 20.76 3.27
CA ALA A 111 15.63 19.33 3.01
C ALA A 111 14.59 19.06 1.91
N LEU A 112 13.55 19.90 1.81
CA LEU A 112 12.47 19.71 0.83
C LEU A 112 12.94 19.94 -0.61
N GLN A 113 13.84 20.91 -0.85
CA GLN A 113 14.46 21.21 -2.16
C GLN A 113 13.47 21.38 -3.33
N SER A 114 12.20 21.66 -3.06
CA SER A 114 11.15 21.76 -4.06
C SER A 114 9.99 22.59 -3.56
N ASN A 115 9.54 23.56 -4.37
CA ASN A 115 8.36 24.38 -4.06
C ASN A 115 7.10 23.52 -3.89
N ARG A 116 6.98 22.43 -4.65
CA ARG A 116 5.86 21.48 -4.52
C ARG A 116 5.89 20.79 -3.16
N CYS A 117 7.06 20.35 -2.71
CA CYS A 117 7.20 19.68 -1.42
C CYS A 117 7.00 20.67 -0.26
N ALA A 118 7.46 21.92 -0.39
CA ALA A 118 7.18 23.00 0.57
C ALA A 118 5.69 23.31 0.68
N PHE A 119 4.99 23.43 -0.44
CA PHE A 119 3.55 23.62 -0.45
C PHE A 119 2.80 22.48 0.26
N LEU A 120 3.13 21.23 -0.08
CA LEU A 120 2.52 20.05 0.55
C LEU A 120 2.85 19.93 2.05
N TRP A 121 4.01 20.45 2.48
CA TRP A 121 4.38 20.52 3.88
C TRP A 121 3.47 21.48 4.65
N GLU A 122 3.21 22.67 4.10
CA GLU A 122 2.28 23.64 4.69
C GLU A 122 0.85 23.09 4.75
N GLU A 123 0.35 22.47 3.65
CA GLU A 123 -0.95 21.82 3.68
C GLU A 123 -1.03 20.71 4.74
N ALA A 124 0.05 19.96 4.94
CA ALA A 124 0.13 18.94 5.98
C ALA A 124 0.07 19.54 7.39
N LYS A 125 0.69 20.68 7.64
CA LYS A 125 0.56 21.37 8.94
C LYS A 125 -0.89 21.72 9.24
N GLU A 126 -1.59 22.27 8.26
CA GLU A 126 -2.99 22.62 8.38
C GLU A 126 -3.87 21.38 8.59
N ALA A 127 -3.70 20.34 7.78
CA ALA A 127 -4.50 19.12 7.86
C ALA A 127 -4.33 18.38 9.19
N PHE A 128 -3.10 18.29 9.71
CA PHE A 128 -2.83 17.64 10.99
C PHE A 128 -3.12 18.57 12.19
N GLY A 129 -3.15 19.88 11.99
CA GLY A 129 -3.22 20.88 13.05
C GLY A 129 -1.92 20.96 13.86
N TYR A 130 -0.78 20.77 13.19
CA TYR A 130 0.55 20.70 13.79
C TYR A 130 1.43 21.87 13.36
N ASN A 131 2.33 22.30 14.24
CA ASN A 131 3.44 23.16 13.86
C ASN A 131 4.61 22.33 13.29
N ASP A 132 5.65 23.01 12.80
CA ASP A 132 6.81 22.35 12.18
C ASP A 132 7.52 21.36 13.11
N PHE A 133 7.59 21.63 14.41
CA PHE A 133 8.20 20.71 15.38
C PHE A 133 7.40 19.40 15.48
N GLN A 134 6.08 19.51 15.62
CA GLN A 134 5.19 18.36 15.75
C GLN A 134 5.13 17.54 14.47
N LEU A 135 5.03 18.21 13.31
CA LEU A 135 4.97 17.53 12.02
C LEU A 135 6.31 16.89 11.64
N LEU A 136 7.44 17.50 11.99
CA LEU A 136 8.77 16.90 11.83
C LEU A 136 8.94 15.66 12.72
N ALA A 137 8.45 15.71 13.96
CA ALA A 137 8.47 14.54 14.83
C ALA A 137 7.60 13.39 14.27
N LEU A 138 6.41 13.72 13.75
CA LEU A 138 5.52 12.76 13.10
C LEU A 138 6.17 12.14 11.85
N SER A 139 6.75 12.95 10.96
CA SER A 139 7.30 12.49 9.68
C SER A 139 8.45 11.49 9.83
N ARG A 140 9.18 11.55 10.95
CA ARG A 140 10.22 10.59 11.30
C ARG A 140 9.66 9.20 11.61
N ASN A 141 8.44 9.13 12.12
CA ASN A 141 7.81 7.90 12.60
C ASN A 141 6.75 7.35 11.64
N VAL A 142 6.31 8.15 10.67
CA VAL A 142 5.39 7.71 9.62
C VAL A 142 6.17 7.21 8.40
N SER A 143 5.78 6.05 7.91
CA SER A 143 6.28 5.47 6.66
C SER A 143 5.13 4.88 5.87
N MET A 144 5.34 4.65 4.58
CA MET A 144 4.36 4.02 3.72
C MET A 144 4.89 2.68 3.21
N ARG A 145 4.00 1.70 3.12
CA ARG A 145 4.20 0.52 2.29
C ARG A 145 3.12 0.50 1.24
N SER A 146 3.50 0.92 0.04
CA SER A 146 2.73 0.61 -1.14
C SER A 146 3.48 -0.45 -1.94
N LEU A 147 2.73 -1.43 -2.44
CA LEU A 147 3.14 -2.17 -3.62
C LEU A 147 2.19 -1.67 -4.71
N PRO A 148 2.55 -0.59 -5.42
CA PRO A 148 1.72 -0.05 -6.49
C PRO A 148 1.28 -1.17 -7.42
N LEU A 149 0.04 -1.13 -7.90
CA LEU A 149 -0.48 -2.12 -8.85
C LEU A 149 0.49 -2.34 -10.03
N TYR A 150 1.15 -1.27 -10.49
CA TYR A 150 2.20 -1.33 -11.50
C TYR A 150 3.39 -2.23 -11.11
N GLU A 151 3.89 -2.13 -9.88
CA GLU A 151 4.99 -2.99 -9.43
C GLU A 151 4.53 -4.43 -9.26
N ILE A 152 3.31 -4.66 -8.77
CA ILE A 152 2.69 -5.99 -8.74
C ILE A 152 2.60 -6.57 -10.14
N GLN A 153 2.13 -5.78 -11.11
CA GLN A 153 2.04 -6.18 -12.51
C GLN A 153 3.40 -6.57 -13.06
N LYS A 154 4.42 -5.73 -12.83
CA LYS A 154 5.80 -5.99 -13.28
C LYS A 154 6.41 -7.23 -12.64
N LEU A 155 6.16 -7.48 -11.35
CA LEU A 155 6.64 -8.67 -10.66
C LEU A 155 6.00 -9.96 -11.20
N ILE A 156 4.71 -9.91 -11.55
CA ILE A 156 4.02 -11.04 -12.18
C ILE A 156 4.56 -11.22 -13.60
N GLU A 157 4.58 -10.18 -14.44
CA GLU A 157 5.13 -10.23 -15.80
C GLU A 157 6.51 -10.86 -15.81
N HIS A 158 7.46 -10.27 -15.08
CA HIS A 158 8.86 -10.69 -15.04
C HIS A 158 9.02 -12.18 -14.66
N ARG A 159 8.18 -12.66 -13.73
CA ARG A 159 8.22 -14.06 -13.28
C ARG A 159 7.80 -15.05 -14.36
N PHE A 160 6.96 -14.65 -15.30
CA PHE A 160 6.48 -15.50 -16.38
C PHE A 160 7.14 -15.22 -17.74
N VAL A 161 8.00 -14.19 -17.85
CA VAL A 161 8.78 -13.93 -19.07
C VAL A 161 9.49 -15.18 -19.60
N PRO A 162 10.20 -15.99 -18.78
CA PRO A 162 10.89 -17.19 -19.26
C PRO A 162 9.97 -18.28 -19.80
N LEU A 163 8.70 -18.29 -19.37
CA LEU A 163 7.70 -19.30 -19.73
C LEU A 163 6.83 -18.88 -20.92
N GLY A 164 6.93 -17.63 -21.38
CA GLY A 164 6.02 -17.04 -22.35
C GLY A 164 4.66 -16.65 -21.75
N HIS A 165 3.80 -16.05 -22.57
CA HIS A 165 2.43 -15.65 -22.18
C HIS A 165 2.32 -14.67 -20.98
N HIS A 166 3.41 -14.01 -20.58
CA HIS A 166 3.48 -13.18 -19.37
C HIS A 166 2.39 -12.10 -19.27
N PHE A 167 2.03 -11.42 -20.37
CA PHE A 167 0.93 -10.46 -20.38
C PHE A 167 -0.45 -11.12 -20.20
N ALA A 168 -0.68 -12.27 -20.85
CA ALA A 168 -1.93 -13.02 -20.73
C ALA A 168 -2.12 -13.56 -19.30
N ILE A 169 -1.05 -14.06 -18.69
CA ILE A 169 -1.03 -14.55 -17.31
C ILE A 169 -1.27 -13.42 -16.32
N LEU A 170 -0.62 -12.26 -16.52
CA LEU A 170 -0.85 -11.09 -15.69
C LEU A 170 -2.34 -10.73 -15.66
N ASN A 171 -2.93 -10.55 -16.85
CA ASN A 171 -4.32 -10.16 -16.98
C ASN A 171 -5.26 -11.22 -16.39
N LEU A 172 -4.98 -12.51 -16.64
CA LEU A 172 -5.75 -13.61 -16.09
C LEU A 172 -5.70 -13.62 -14.56
N PHE A 173 -4.51 -13.52 -13.96
CA PHE A 173 -4.33 -13.58 -12.51
C PHE A 173 -4.87 -12.35 -11.81
N LEU A 174 -4.78 -11.16 -12.40
CA LEU A 174 -5.45 -9.97 -11.88
C LEU A 174 -6.98 -10.16 -11.86
N ARG A 175 -7.57 -10.54 -13.00
CA ARG A 175 -9.01 -10.78 -13.12
C ARG A 175 -9.51 -11.85 -12.14
N LYS A 176 -8.88 -13.02 -12.14
CA LYS A 176 -9.26 -14.14 -11.26
C LYS A 176 -9.07 -13.82 -9.79
N SER A 177 -8.06 -13.02 -9.46
CA SER A 177 -7.91 -12.54 -8.10
C SER A 177 -9.07 -11.62 -7.70
N LEU A 178 -9.47 -10.67 -8.53
CA LEU A 178 -10.62 -9.81 -8.21
C LEU A 178 -11.91 -10.63 -8.03
N GLU A 179 -12.15 -11.61 -8.91
CA GLU A 179 -13.30 -12.53 -8.81
C GLU A 179 -13.28 -13.34 -7.50
N CYS A 180 -12.17 -14.02 -7.19
CA CYS A 180 -12.04 -14.85 -6.00
C CYS A 180 -12.08 -14.03 -4.70
N SER A 181 -11.57 -12.80 -4.76
CA SER A 181 -11.61 -11.86 -3.65
C SER A 181 -13.05 -11.49 -3.32
N LYS A 182 -13.81 -11.04 -4.33
CA LYS A 182 -15.22 -10.67 -4.20
C LYS A 182 -16.08 -11.82 -3.68
N ASN A 183 -15.78 -13.04 -4.10
CA ASN A 183 -16.57 -14.22 -3.77
C ASN A 183 -16.00 -15.01 -2.57
N LYS A 184 -14.97 -14.50 -1.89
CA LYS A 184 -14.26 -15.19 -0.79
C LYS A 184 -13.92 -16.65 -1.12
N THR A 185 -13.49 -16.90 -2.36
CA THR A 185 -13.31 -18.25 -2.90
C THR A 185 -11.86 -18.71 -2.75
N ARG A 186 -11.60 -19.66 -1.85
CA ARG A 186 -10.29 -20.33 -1.71
C ARG A 186 -9.69 -20.67 -3.08
N ILE A 187 -8.39 -20.39 -3.25
CA ILE A 187 -7.65 -20.68 -4.48
C ILE A 187 -6.61 -21.75 -4.19
N GLU A 188 -6.71 -22.86 -4.91
CA GLU A 188 -5.77 -23.96 -4.88
C GLU A 188 -5.01 -24.07 -6.21
N LYS A 189 -3.95 -24.88 -6.21
CA LYS A 189 -3.13 -25.13 -7.42
C LYS A 189 -3.96 -25.69 -8.57
N ILE A 190 -4.98 -26.51 -8.28
CA ILE A 190 -5.90 -27.05 -9.29
C ILE A 190 -6.71 -25.93 -9.97
N ASP A 191 -7.09 -24.89 -9.23
CA ASP A 191 -7.80 -23.74 -9.78
C ASP A 191 -6.91 -22.94 -10.72
N ILE A 192 -5.67 -22.69 -10.32
CA ILE A 192 -4.69 -21.96 -11.14
C ILE A 192 -4.45 -22.72 -12.45
N ASN A 193 -4.23 -24.03 -12.38
CA ASN A 193 -4.01 -24.87 -13.56
C ASN A 193 -5.25 -24.90 -14.46
N ARG A 194 -6.45 -24.99 -13.87
CA ARG A 194 -7.71 -24.92 -14.60
C ARG A 194 -7.88 -23.59 -15.32
N TRP A 195 -7.62 -22.45 -14.66
CA TRP A 195 -7.72 -21.13 -15.28
C TRP A 195 -6.76 -20.98 -16.46
N LEU A 196 -5.55 -21.51 -16.34
CA LEU A 196 -4.57 -21.49 -17.44
C LEU A 196 -5.06 -22.33 -18.63
N ALA A 197 -5.56 -23.54 -18.37
CA ALA A 197 -6.12 -24.42 -19.41
C ALA A 197 -7.35 -23.79 -20.10
N GLU A 198 -8.28 -23.20 -19.34
CA GLU A 198 -9.47 -22.52 -19.86
C GLU A 198 -9.15 -21.28 -20.71
N ASN A 199 -7.93 -20.74 -20.64
CA ASN A 199 -7.49 -19.57 -21.40
C ASN A 199 -6.38 -19.94 -22.41
N ASP A 200 -6.22 -21.22 -22.76
CA ASP A 200 -5.23 -21.74 -23.71
C ASP A 200 -3.78 -21.35 -23.38
N ILE A 201 -3.47 -21.18 -22.09
CA ILE A 201 -2.12 -20.88 -21.60
C ILE A 201 -1.46 -22.20 -21.18
N SER A 202 -0.63 -22.74 -22.07
CA SER A 202 0.19 -23.92 -21.79
C SER A 202 1.67 -23.55 -21.74
N PHE A 203 2.39 -24.09 -20.77
CA PHE A 203 3.85 -23.99 -20.70
C PHE A 203 4.45 -25.29 -21.25
N LYS A 204 5.38 -25.17 -22.19
CA LYS A 204 6.16 -26.30 -22.71
C LYS A 204 7.32 -26.62 -21.78
#